data_AF-A0A1F7QIX3-F1
#
_entry.id   AF-A0A1F7QIX3-F1
#
_cell.length_a   1.000
_cell.length_b   1.000
_cell.length_c   1.000
_cell.angle_alpha   90.00
_cell.angle_beta   90.00
_cell.angle_gamma   90.00
#
_symmetry.space_group_name_H-M   'P 1'
#
loop_
_entity.id
_entity.type
_entity.pdbx_description
1 polymer ?
#
loop_
_entity_poly.entity_id
_entity_poly.type
_entity_poly.pdbx_seq_one_letter_code
_entity_poly.pdbx_strand_id
1 'polypeptide(L)'
;MSDPLPEYEEAVLRMINEPNRGTDQTGRFRAKSDLEDEFGKGSHRLGAAIALLKKRGYVKDIKAILASIGDTSIDYEAYQLTALGKNYIANTAASLTSFNNITNSNIAHQSQNVSQNIKIADQPKDIQEKYKELQEAVAKKDSSAMKKAFGYITDRSVDVAIAIATGALLQ
;
A
#
# COMPACT_ATOMS: atom_id res chain seq x y z
N MET A 1 -6.08 -13.28 -9.09
CA MET A 1 -6.72 -11.99 -8.73
C MET A 1 -7.95 -12.34 -7.91
N SER A 2 -8.13 -11.74 -6.74
CA SER A 2 -9.35 -11.89 -5.93
C SER A 2 -10.46 -11.05 -6.56
N ASP A 3 -11.69 -11.57 -6.61
CA ASP A 3 -12.83 -10.83 -7.17
C ASP A 3 -13.01 -9.48 -6.45
N PRO A 4 -13.33 -8.39 -7.17
CA PRO A 4 -13.59 -7.09 -6.57
C PRO A 4 -14.70 -7.20 -5.51
N LEU A 5 -14.59 -6.39 -4.44
CA LEU A 5 -15.68 -6.28 -3.47
C LEU A 5 -16.89 -5.64 -4.16
N PRO A 6 -18.12 -6.05 -3.82
CA PRO A 6 -19.29 -5.28 -4.21
C PRO A 6 -19.25 -3.90 -3.54
N GLU A 7 -19.89 -2.91 -4.17
CA GLU A 7 -19.78 -1.49 -3.82
C GLU A 7 -20.11 -1.19 -2.35
N TYR A 8 -21.10 -1.90 -1.79
CA TYR A 8 -21.54 -1.70 -0.42
C TYR A 8 -20.47 -2.14 0.59
N GLU A 9 -19.88 -3.32 0.39
CA GLU A 9 -18.81 -3.85 1.23
C GLU A 9 -17.54 -3.01 1.10
N GLU A 10 -17.27 -2.49 -0.10
CA GLU A 10 -16.17 -1.55 -0.29
C GLU A 10 -16.41 -0.23 0.44
N ALA A 11 -17.62 0.33 0.41
CA ALA A 11 -17.97 1.53 1.17
C ALA A 11 -17.80 1.32 2.68
N VAL A 12 -18.27 0.17 3.21
CA VAL A 12 -18.06 -0.20 4.62
C VAL A 12 -16.56 -0.30 4.94
N LEU A 13 -15.77 -0.95 4.07
CA LEU A 13 -14.32 -1.09 4.26
C LEU A 13 -13.61 0.28 4.28
N ARG A 14 -14.01 1.20 3.38
CA ARG A 14 -13.47 2.57 3.30
C ARG A 14 -13.84 3.38 4.55
N MET A 15 -15.07 3.29 5.04
CA MET A 15 -15.51 3.96 6.28
C MET A 15 -14.70 3.52 7.51
N ILE A 16 -14.35 2.22 7.59
CA ILE A 16 -13.47 1.72 8.66
C ILE A 16 -12.06 2.35 8.58
N ASN A 17 -11.62 2.75 7.38
CA ASN A 17 -10.30 3.34 7.15
C ASN A 17 -10.26 4.86 7.38
N GLU A 18 -11.41 5.53 7.33
CA GLU A 18 -11.46 6.97 7.57
C GLU A 18 -11.05 7.31 9.01
N PRO A 19 -10.47 8.50 9.25
CA PRO A 19 -10.27 8.98 10.61
C PRO A 19 -11.61 9.14 11.34
N ASN A 20 -11.65 8.79 12.63
CA ASN A 20 -12.85 8.96 13.45
C ASN A 20 -13.20 10.45 13.58
N ARG A 21 -14.41 10.85 13.16
CA ARG A 21 -14.92 12.21 13.38
C ARG A 21 -15.48 12.31 14.80
N GLY A 22 -14.62 12.51 15.79
CA GLY A 22 -15.06 13.08 17.07
C GLY A 22 -14.70 12.37 18.37
N THR A 23 -14.23 11.12 18.38
CA THR A 23 -13.81 10.45 19.63
C THR A 23 -12.61 9.54 19.41
N ASP A 24 -11.68 9.65 20.34
CA ASP A 24 -10.36 9.03 20.46
C ASP A 24 -9.25 9.47 19.48
N GLN A 25 -8.22 10.06 20.07
CA GLN A 25 -7.05 10.65 19.42
C GLN A 25 -6.09 9.59 18.85
N THR A 26 -6.56 8.37 18.56
CA THR A 26 -5.71 7.34 17.96
C THR A 26 -6.11 6.96 16.54
N GLY A 27 -7.36 7.17 16.11
CA GLY A 27 -7.77 6.88 14.72
C GLY A 27 -7.44 5.46 14.25
N ARG A 28 -7.30 4.51 15.18
CA ARG A 28 -6.76 3.17 14.90
C ARG A 28 -7.85 2.16 14.55
N PHE A 29 -9.11 2.40 14.90
CA PHE A 29 -10.23 1.48 14.69
C PHE A 29 -11.56 2.25 14.66
N ARG A 30 -12.63 1.58 14.20
CA ARG A 30 -13.97 2.13 14.02
C ARG A 30 -14.98 1.35 14.88
N ALA A 31 -15.80 2.03 15.68
CA ALA A 31 -16.82 1.35 16.47
C ALA A 31 -17.96 0.84 15.55
N LYS A 32 -18.61 -0.25 15.95
CA LYS A 32 -19.77 -0.77 15.23
C LYS A 32 -20.93 0.23 15.23
N SER A 33 -21.13 0.96 16.33
CA SER A 33 -22.14 2.02 16.43
C SER A 33 -21.97 3.08 15.35
N ASP A 34 -20.73 3.47 15.04
CA ASP A 34 -20.45 4.48 14.02
C ASP A 34 -20.82 3.97 12.62
N LEU A 35 -20.56 2.68 12.36
CA LEU A 35 -20.99 2.04 11.10
C LEU A 35 -22.51 1.89 11.03
N GLU A 36 -23.16 1.62 12.15
CA GLU A 36 -24.62 1.53 12.23
C GLU A 36 -25.29 2.89 12.07
N ASP A 37 -24.68 3.97 12.54
CA ASP A 37 -25.19 5.33 12.33
C ASP A 37 -25.09 5.74 10.85
N GLU A 38 -24.04 5.33 10.14
CA GLU A 38 -23.84 5.63 8.71
C GLU A 38 -24.65 4.72 7.78
N PHE A 39 -24.66 3.41 8.03
CA PHE A 39 -25.24 2.39 7.14
C PHE A 39 -26.59 1.83 7.62
N GLY A 40 -27.09 2.31 8.77
CA GLY A 40 -28.38 1.95 9.35
C GLY A 40 -28.29 0.96 10.51
N LYS A 41 -28.90 1.32 11.65
CA LYS A 41 -28.97 0.50 12.87
C LYS A 41 -29.68 -0.83 12.61
N GLY A 42 -29.07 -1.92 13.07
CA GLY A 42 -29.62 -3.27 12.91
C GLY A 42 -29.67 -3.76 11.47
N SER A 43 -28.95 -3.11 10.54
CA SER A 43 -28.90 -3.52 9.13
C SER A 43 -28.30 -4.92 9.01
N HIS A 44 -29.13 -5.89 8.63
CA HIS A 44 -28.67 -7.25 8.30
C HIS A 44 -27.58 -7.24 7.21
N ARG A 45 -27.67 -6.26 6.30
CA ARG A 45 -26.71 -6.03 5.22
C ARG A 45 -25.35 -5.58 5.77
N LEU A 46 -25.31 -4.70 6.78
CA LEU A 46 -24.05 -4.30 7.44
C LEU A 46 -23.39 -5.50 8.14
N GLY A 47 -24.16 -6.32 8.85
CA GLY A 47 -23.67 -7.54 9.47
C GLY A 47 -23.06 -8.52 8.45
N ALA A 48 -23.75 -8.75 7.34
CA ALA A 48 -23.26 -9.60 6.25
C ALA A 48 -21.99 -9.03 5.59
N ALA A 49 -21.93 -7.72 5.37
CA ALA A 49 -20.76 -7.05 4.81
C ALA A 49 -19.52 -7.22 5.70
N ILE A 50 -19.66 -6.95 7.00
CA ILE A 50 -18.57 -7.12 7.98
C ILE A 50 -18.12 -8.58 8.03
N ALA A 51 -19.05 -9.54 8.01
CA ALA A 51 -18.72 -10.97 7.99
C ALA A 51 -17.92 -11.35 6.73
N LEU A 52 -18.29 -10.82 5.55
CA LEU A 52 -17.54 -11.04 4.32
C LEU A 52 -16.14 -10.43 4.38
N LEU A 53 -16.02 -9.19 4.85
CA LEU A 53 -14.73 -8.49 4.98
C LEU A 53 -13.79 -9.21 5.94
N LYS A 54 -14.31 -9.77 7.05
CA LYS A 54 -13.55 -10.63 7.96
C LYS A 54 -13.13 -11.94 7.29
N LYS A 55 -14.05 -12.61 6.58
CA LYS A 55 -13.75 -13.85 5.83
C LYS A 55 -12.66 -13.64 4.78
N ARG A 56 -12.64 -12.47 4.13
CA ARG A 56 -11.59 -12.08 3.17
C ARG A 56 -10.31 -11.59 3.83
N GLY A 57 -10.27 -11.50 5.17
CA GLY A 57 -9.10 -11.09 5.93
C GLY A 57 -8.79 -9.60 5.84
N TYR A 58 -9.74 -8.75 5.44
CA TYR A 58 -9.55 -7.31 5.29
C TYR A 58 -9.78 -6.54 6.60
N VAL A 59 -10.61 -7.10 7.49
CA VAL A 59 -11.01 -6.48 8.76
C VAL A 59 -10.84 -7.49 9.90
N LYS A 60 -10.51 -6.99 11.09
CA LYS A 60 -10.40 -7.77 12.34
C LYS A 60 -11.12 -7.08 13.50
N ASP A 61 -11.59 -7.87 14.46
CA ASP A 61 -12.19 -7.38 15.71
C ASP A 61 -11.10 -6.92 16.68
N ILE A 62 -11.13 -5.64 17.04
CA ILE A 62 -10.16 -5.09 18.00
C ILE A 62 -10.45 -5.53 19.43
N LYS A 63 -11.72 -5.58 19.83
CA LYS A 63 -12.11 -6.04 21.17
C LYS A 63 -11.53 -7.42 21.49
N ALA A 64 -11.61 -8.36 20.54
CA ALA A 64 -11.05 -9.70 20.70
C ALA A 64 -9.52 -9.71 20.82
N ILE A 65 -8.83 -8.82 20.09
CA ILE A 65 -7.37 -8.70 20.12
C ILE A 65 -6.90 -8.04 21.42
N LEU A 66 -7.55 -6.95 21.85
CA LEU A 66 -7.21 -6.27 23.10
C LEU A 66 -7.46 -7.18 24.31
N ALA A 67 -8.60 -7.89 24.33
CA ALA A 67 -8.88 -8.87 25.37
C ALA A 67 -7.81 -9.98 25.44
N SER A 68 -7.27 -10.40 24.28
CA SER A 68 -6.21 -11.43 24.23
C SER A 68 -4.88 -11.00 24.85
N ILE A 69 -4.63 -9.69 24.97
CA ILE A 69 -3.45 -9.11 25.64
C ILE A 69 -3.77 -8.57 27.04
N GLY A 70 -4.97 -8.85 27.56
CA GLY A 70 -5.44 -8.37 28.87
C GLY A 70 -5.86 -6.91 28.91
N ASP A 71 -5.99 -6.25 27.76
CA ASP A 71 -6.43 -4.86 27.64
C ASP A 71 -7.97 -4.83 27.51
N THR A 72 -8.64 -4.25 28.51
CA THR A 72 -10.10 -4.10 28.59
C THR A 72 -10.55 -2.65 28.39
N SER A 73 -9.70 -1.79 27.83
CA SER A 73 -10.00 -0.37 27.57
C SER A 73 -11.20 -0.14 26.64
N ILE A 74 -11.62 -1.18 25.89
CA ILE A 74 -12.76 -1.13 24.98
C ILE A 74 -13.73 -2.26 25.33
N ASP A 75 -14.94 -1.89 25.74
CA ASP A 75 -16.04 -2.82 26.03
C ASP A 75 -17.06 -2.96 24.87
N TYR A 76 -16.92 -2.15 23.82
CA TYR A 76 -17.78 -2.15 22.63
C TYR A 76 -17.17 -2.90 21.43
N GLU A 77 -18.01 -3.31 20.47
CA GLU A 77 -17.53 -3.92 19.22
C GLU A 77 -16.86 -2.86 18.33
N ALA A 78 -15.62 -3.13 17.92
CA ALA A 78 -14.85 -2.23 17.07
C ALA A 78 -13.98 -3.00 16.07
N TYR A 79 -13.77 -2.39 14.90
CA TYR A 79 -13.14 -2.99 13.75
C TYR A 79 -11.91 -2.21 13.31
N GLN A 80 -10.87 -2.92 12.91
CA GLN A 80 -9.66 -2.33 12.32
C GLN A 80 -9.35 -3.02 10.99
N LEU A 81 -8.80 -2.28 10.03
CA LEU A 81 -8.23 -2.89 8.83
C LEU A 81 -6.97 -3.69 9.13
N THR A 82 -6.87 -4.85 8.50
CA THR A 82 -5.61 -5.59 8.39
C THR A 82 -4.69 -4.91 7.38
N ALA A 83 -3.42 -5.34 7.32
CA ALA A 83 -2.52 -4.91 6.25
C ALA A 83 -3.10 -5.23 4.85
N LEU A 84 -3.78 -6.37 4.72
CA LEU A 84 -4.42 -6.78 3.47
C LEU A 84 -5.58 -5.85 3.09
N GLY A 85 -6.43 -5.45 4.04
CA GLY A 85 -7.52 -4.50 3.80
C GLY A 85 -7.00 -3.11 3.41
N LYS A 86 -5.93 -2.63 4.06
CA LYS A 86 -5.28 -1.36 3.70
C LYS A 86 -4.70 -1.40 2.29
N ASN A 87 -4.04 -2.51 1.91
CA ASN A 87 -3.52 -2.71 0.56
C ASN A 87 -4.64 -2.77 -0.49
N TYR A 88 -5.77 -3.40 -0.16
CA TYR A 88 -6.94 -3.41 -1.05
C TYR A 88 -7.41 -1.98 -1.35
N ILE A 89 -7.63 -1.15 -0.31
CA ILE A 89 -8.05 0.25 -0.47
C ILE A 89 -7.01 1.05 -1.26
N ALA A 90 -5.73 0.90 -0.96
CA ALA A 90 -4.67 1.63 -1.66
C ALA A 90 -4.69 1.33 -3.17
N ASN A 91 -4.87 0.06 -3.54
CA ASN A 91 -4.90 -0.38 -4.93
C ASN A 91 -6.20 0.00 -5.65
N THR A 92 -7.35 0.01 -4.97
CA THR A 92 -8.61 0.49 -5.59
C THR A 92 -8.70 2.01 -5.64
N ALA A 93 -8.10 2.73 -4.69
CA ALA A 93 -7.98 4.19 -4.75
C ALA A 93 -6.98 4.66 -5.83
N ALA A 94 -5.90 3.91 -6.07
CA ALA A 94 -4.95 4.16 -7.16
C ALA A 94 -5.60 4.09 -8.56
N SER A 95 -6.72 3.37 -8.70
CA SER A 95 -7.54 3.36 -9.93
C SER A 95 -8.20 4.73 -10.22
N LEU A 96 -8.41 5.57 -9.20
CA LEU A 96 -9.06 6.89 -9.31
C LEU A 96 -8.06 8.06 -9.40
N THR A 97 -6.84 7.91 -8.87
CA THR A 97 -5.76 8.90 -8.97
C THR A 97 -4.56 8.33 -9.71
N SER A 98 -4.81 7.92 -10.95
CA SER A 98 -3.76 7.57 -11.89
C SER A 98 -2.97 8.82 -12.29
N PHE A 99 -1.82 9.05 -11.67
CA PHE A 99 -0.76 9.90 -12.24
C PHE A 99 -0.06 9.12 -13.36
N ASN A 100 -0.80 8.77 -14.42
CA ASN A 100 -0.19 8.25 -15.63
C ASN A 100 0.63 9.38 -16.26
N ASN A 101 1.96 9.21 -16.27
CA ASN A 101 2.97 10.05 -16.95
C ASN A 101 3.56 11.21 -16.14
N ILE A 102 4.35 10.90 -15.09
CA ILE A 102 5.34 11.86 -14.60
C ILE A 102 6.74 11.41 -15.06
N THR A 103 7.30 12.12 -16.04
CA THR A 103 8.64 11.88 -16.59
C THR A 103 9.64 12.84 -15.94
N ASN A 104 10.80 12.35 -15.50
CA ASN A 104 11.92 13.14 -14.95
C ASN A 104 11.57 14.13 -13.83
N SER A 105 10.70 13.74 -12.89
CA SER A 105 10.45 14.56 -11.68
C SER A 105 10.80 13.79 -10.42
N ASN A 106 11.51 14.45 -9.51
CA ASN A 106 11.85 13.94 -8.18
C ASN A 106 10.60 14.02 -7.27
N ILE A 107 9.88 12.91 -7.15
CA ILE A 107 8.66 12.85 -6.33
C ILE A 107 9.05 12.23 -4.99
N ALA A 108 9.59 13.08 -4.13
CA ALA A 108 10.07 12.68 -2.81
C ALA A 108 8.91 12.57 -1.80
N HIS A 109 8.89 11.43 -1.11
CA HIS A 109 8.43 11.21 0.27
C HIS A 109 6.96 11.02 0.67
N GLN A 110 5.92 11.23 -0.17
CA GLN A 110 4.53 10.99 0.28
C GLN A 110 3.59 10.27 -0.71
N SER A 111 4.10 9.78 -1.83
CA SER A 111 3.25 9.20 -2.88
C SER A 111 3.31 7.67 -2.86
N GLN A 112 2.48 7.02 -2.04
CA GLN A 112 2.41 5.55 -1.97
C GLN A 112 2.02 4.86 -3.29
N ASN A 113 1.57 5.63 -4.30
CA ASN A 113 1.03 5.13 -5.57
C ASN A 113 1.74 5.66 -6.82
N VAL A 114 2.92 6.28 -6.71
CA VAL A 114 3.65 6.78 -7.89
C VAL A 114 4.78 5.83 -8.26
N SER A 115 4.63 5.14 -9.40
CA SER A 115 5.74 4.45 -10.05
C SER A 115 6.58 5.46 -10.81
N GLN A 116 7.82 5.72 -10.35
CA GLN A 116 8.79 6.45 -11.14
C GLN A 116 9.38 5.52 -12.18
N ASN A 117 8.92 5.72 -13.41
CA ASN A 117 9.39 5.00 -14.57
C ASN A 117 10.60 5.72 -15.16
N ILE A 118 11.81 5.22 -14.87
CA ILE A 118 13.04 5.79 -15.42
C ILE A 118 13.37 5.09 -16.74
N LYS A 119 13.46 5.87 -17.81
CA LYS A 119 13.97 5.41 -19.11
C LYS A 119 15.49 5.48 -19.07
N ILE A 120 16.14 4.32 -19.12
CA ILE A 120 17.61 4.27 -19.08
C ILE A 120 18.23 4.97 -20.30
N ALA A 121 17.57 4.95 -21.46
CA ALA A 121 18.04 5.58 -22.69
C ALA A 121 18.19 7.11 -22.60
N ASP A 122 17.47 7.76 -21.68
CA ASP A 122 17.53 9.20 -21.45
C ASP A 122 18.59 9.61 -20.42
N GLN A 123 19.31 8.64 -19.83
CA GLN A 123 20.35 8.88 -18.84
C GLN A 123 21.71 9.17 -19.50
N PRO A 124 22.67 9.76 -18.77
CA PRO A 124 24.06 9.89 -19.23
C PRO A 124 24.67 8.54 -19.70
N LYS A 125 25.54 8.58 -20.72
CA LYS A 125 26.08 7.38 -21.40
C LYS A 125 26.79 6.41 -20.45
N ASP A 126 27.54 6.95 -19.48
CA ASP A 126 28.20 6.21 -18.42
C ASP A 126 27.22 5.43 -17.54
N ILE A 127 26.07 6.00 -17.20
CA ILE A 127 24.99 5.30 -16.48
C ILE A 127 24.39 4.19 -17.34
N GLN A 128 24.18 4.43 -18.63
CA GLN A 128 23.68 3.42 -19.56
C GLN A 128 24.64 2.23 -19.66
N GLU A 129 25.93 2.49 -19.78
CA GLU A 129 26.98 1.48 -19.84
C GLU A 129 27.05 0.68 -18.54
N LYS A 130 27.02 1.35 -17.38
CA LYS A 130 27.00 0.66 -16.08
C LYS A 130 25.75 -0.15 -15.83
N TYR A 131 24.60 0.28 -16.36
CA TYR A 131 23.39 -0.54 -16.30
C TYR A 131 23.53 -1.83 -17.11
N LYS A 132 24.12 -1.77 -18.31
CA LYS A 132 24.41 -2.97 -19.11
C LYS A 132 25.41 -3.89 -18.41
N GLU A 133 26.49 -3.34 -17.85
CA GLU A 133 27.46 -4.11 -17.06
C GLU A 133 26.78 -4.80 -15.85
N LEU A 134 25.86 -4.10 -15.18
CA LEU A 134 25.09 -4.65 -14.08
C LEU A 134 24.20 -5.81 -14.54
N GLN A 135 23.48 -5.66 -15.65
CA GLN A 135 22.64 -6.71 -16.24
C GLN A 135 23.46 -7.97 -16.57
N GLU A 136 24.64 -7.80 -17.17
CA GLU A 136 25.54 -8.90 -17.47
C GLU A 136 26.08 -9.57 -16.20
N ALA A 137 26.45 -8.78 -15.19
CA ALA A 137 26.95 -9.28 -13.92
C ALA A 137 25.87 -10.09 -13.16
N VAL A 138 24.61 -9.64 -13.21
CA VAL A 138 23.46 -10.38 -12.66
C VAL A 138 23.28 -11.71 -13.39
N ALA A 139 23.31 -11.72 -14.72
CA ALA A 139 23.21 -12.94 -15.51
C ALA A 139 24.34 -13.95 -15.20
N LYS A 140 25.56 -13.44 -14.98
CA LYS A 140 26.75 -14.22 -14.62
C LYS A 140 26.84 -14.57 -13.13
N LYS A 141 25.94 -14.06 -12.29
CA LYS A 141 25.98 -14.16 -10.81
C LYS A 141 27.30 -13.65 -10.20
N ASP A 142 27.92 -12.65 -10.82
CA ASP A 142 29.17 -12.03 -10.34
C ASP A 142 28.88 -10.90 -9.34
N SER A 143 28.93 -11.25 -8.05
CA SER A 143 28.69 -10.33 -6.94
C SER A 143 29.67 -9.15 -6.87
N SER A 144 30.90 -9.30 -7.37
CA SER A 144 31.90 -8.23 -7.34
C SER A 144 31.61 -7.20 -8.41
N ALA A 145 31.33 -7.66 -9.63
CA ALA A 145 30.93 -6.80 -10.74
C ALA A 145 29.60 -6.10 -10.48
N MET A 146 28.61 -6.81 -9.90
CA MET A 146 27.33 -6.22 -9.49
C MET A 146 27.53 -5.05 -8.52
N LYS A 147 28.33 -5.23 -7.47
CA LYS A 147 28.60 -4.18 -6.47
C LYS A 147 29.30 -2.97 -7.08
N LYS A 148 30.27 -3.19 -7.99
CA LYS A 148 30.98 -2.09 -8.65
C LYS A 148 30.06 -1.29 -9.57
N ALA A 149 29.29 -1.98 -10.42
CA ALA A 149 28.38 -1.32 -11.36
C ALA A 149 27.25 -0.59 -10.64
N PHE A 150 26.62 -1.24 -9.65
CA PHE A 150 25.57 -0.61 -8.84
C PHE A 150 26.12 0.52 -7.97
N GLY A 151 27.31 0.35 -7.38
CA GLY A 151 27.98 1.39 -6.59
C GLY A 151 28.27 2.67 -7.38
N TYR A 152 28.70 2.52 -8.64
CA TYR A 152 28.86 3.67 -9.54
C TYR A 152 27.54 4.37 -9.81
N ILE A 153 26.48 3.62 -10.11
CA ILE A 153 25.14 4.17 -10.37
C ILE A 153 24.62 4.91 -9.12
N THR A 154 24.79 4.34 -7.92
CA THR A 154 24.36 5.01 -6.68
C THR A 154 25.10 6.32 -6.40
N ASP A 155 26.38 6.41 -6.78
CA ASP A 155 27.19 7.62 -6.58
C ASP A 155 26.79 8.75 -7.55
N ARG A 156 26.36 8.38 -8.76
CA ARG A 156 26.06 9.34 -9.84
C ARG A 156 24.58 9.65 -10.01
N SER A 157 23.69 8.72 -9.69
CA SER A 157 22.25 8.87 -9.86
C SER A 157 21.48 7.98 -8.89
N VAL A 158 21.16 8.56 -7.72
CA VAL A 158 20.38 7.90 -6.66
C VAL A 158 19.01 7.44 -7.19
N ASP A 159 18.37 8.23 -8.04
CA ASP A 159 17.06 7.91 -8.62
C ASP A 159 17.12 6.62 -9.48
N VAL A 160 18.16 6.48 -10.32
CA VAL A 160 18.37 5.28 -11.15
C VAL A 160 18.67 4.08 -10.26
N ALA A 161 19.45 4.25 -9.19
CA ALA A 161 19.74 3.15 -8.26
C ALA A 161 18.49 2.65 -7.53
N ILE A 162 17.61 3.56 -7.10
CA ILE A 162 16.32 3.21 -6.51
C ILE A 162 15.46 2.47 -7.53
N ALA A 163 15.36 2.96 -8.78
CA ALA A 163 14.58 2.30 -9.82
C ALA A 163 15.10 0.89 -10.16
N ILE A 164 16.41 0.67 -10.14
CA ILE A 164 17.00 -0.68 -10.28
C ILE A 164 16.59 -1.58 -9.12
N ALA A 165 16.72 -1.11 -7.88
CA ALA A 165 16.43 -1.90 -6.69
C ALA A 165 14.94 -2.25 -6.55
N THR A 166 14.05 -1.37 -7.02
CA THR A 166 12.60 -1.56 -6.98
C THR A 166 12.04 -2.23 -8.24
N GLY A 167 12.85 -2.41 -9.29
CA GLY A 167 12.40 -2.97 -10.57
C GLY A 167 11.59 -1.99 -11.42
N ALA A 168 11.63 -0.69 -11.14
CA ALA A 168 10.85 0.37 -11.79
C ALA A 168 11.53 0.98 -13.04
N LEU A 169 12.50 0.28 -13.63
CA LEU A 169 13.11 0.72 -14.90
C LEU A 169 12.19 0.37 -16.08
N LEU A 170 11.93 1.37 -16.94
CA LEU A 170 11.35 1.11 -18.25
C LEU A 170 12.47 0.72 -19.22
N GLN A 171 12.30 -0.43 -19.86
CA GLN A 171 13.15 -0.89 -20.96
C GLN A 171 12.89 -0.09 -22.24
#